data_AF-A0A0K0QS64-F1
#
_entry.id   AF-A0A0K0QS64-F1
#
_cell.length_a   1.000
_cell.length_b   1.000
_cell.length_c   1.000
_cell.angle_alpha   90.00
_cell.angle_beta   90.00
_cell.angle_gamma   90.00
#
_symmetry.space_group_name_H-M   'P 1'
#
loop_
_entity.id
_entity.type
_entity.pdbx_description
1 polymer ?
#
loop_
_entity_poly.entity_id
_entity_poly.type
_entity_poly.pdbx_seq_one_letter_code
_entity_poly.pdbx_strand_id
1 'polypeptide(L)'
;IIMAKALQVANNVILRKTQELQQARAERDHAITTKAEIGSRREATAMATASKFKRENEDLKQKLGESISFAAVASINTKLKTNFGNKEGRLLSKYSREHHLEIKKATVQGQRFSEVNSYHRDA
;
A
#
# COMPACT_ATOMS: atom_id res chain seq x y z
N ILE A 1 -1.07 -36.03 68.78
CA ILE A 1 -0.80 -36.67 67.46
C ILE A 1 -1.85 -36.29 66.41
N ILE A 2 -3.15 -36.42 66.69
CA ILE A 2 -4.23 -36.11 65.73
C ILE A 2 -4.22 -34.64 65.28
N MET A 3 -4.08 -33.70 66.23
CA MET A 3 -4.11 -32.26 65.93
C MET A 3 -2.92 -31.78 65.07
N ALA A 4 -1.73 -32.34 65.30
CA ALA A 4 -0.55 -32.03 64.49
C ALA A 4 -0.69 -32.51 63.04
N LYS A 5 -1.26 -33.71 62.82
CA LYS A 5 -1.57 -34.21 61.47
C LYS A 5 -2.60 -33.34 60.76
N ALA A 6 -3.65 -32.90 61.45
CA ALA A 6 -4.65 -32.01 60.88
C ALA A 6 -4.05 -30.66 60.43
N LEU A 7 -3.16 -30.07 61.26
CA LEU A 7 -2.46 -28.84 60.92
C LEU A 7 -1.57 -29.00 59.68
N GLN A 8 -0.86 -30.12 59.58
CA GLN A 8 0.02 -30.41 58.45
C GLN A 8 -0.76 -30.61 57.14
N VAL A 9 -1.91 -31.28 57.20
CA VAL A 9 -2.82 -31.41 56.05
C VAL A 9 -3.33 -30.04 55.61
N ALA A 10 -3.76 -29.19 56.55
CA ALA A 10 -4.22 -27.84 56.23
C ALA A 10 -3.13 -27.00 55.53
N ASN A 11 -1.89 -27.03 56.05
CA ASN A 11 -0.76 -26.33 55.43
C ASN A 11 -0.48 -26.83 54.01
N ASN A 12 -0.51 -28.15 53.78
CA ASN A 12 -0.31 -28.73 52.46
C ASN A 12 -1.40 -28.31 51.46
N VAL A 13 -2.66 -28.24 51.91
CA VAL A 13 -3.78 -27.76 51.09
C VAL A 13 -3.60 -26.29 50.73
N ILE A 14 -3.23 -25.44 51.69
CA ILE A 14 -2.98 -24.02 51.47
C ILE A 14 -1.83 -23.84 50.45
N LEU A 15 -0.71 -24.54 50.63
CA LEU A 15 0.44 -24.47 49.73
C LEU A 15 0.06 -24.84 48.29
N ARG A 16 -0.64 -25.98 48.10
CA ARG A 16 -1.12 -26.39 46.77
C ARG A 16 -2.04 -25.34 46.15
N LYS A 17 -3.00 -24.81 46.92
CA LYS A 17 -3.92 -23.80 46.41
C LYS A 17 -3.21 -22.50 46.04
N THR A 18 -2.22 -22.08 46.82
CA THR A 18 -1.41 -20.90 46.50
C THR A 18 -0.59 -21.10 45.22
N GLN A 19 -0.02 -22.28 45.01
CA GLN A 19 0.70 -22.63 43.80
C GLN A 19 -0.21 -22.64 42.56
N GLU A 20 -1.38 -23.28 42.66
CA GLU A 20 -2.39 -23.28 41.59
C GLU A 20 -2.82 -21.85 41.22
N LEU A 21 -3.06 -21.00 42.23
CA LEU A 21 -3.43 -19.60 41.99
C LEU A 21 -2.32 -18.79 41.35
N GLN A 22 -1.06 -19.04 41.72
CA GLN A 22 0.10 -18.39 41.08
C GLN A 22 0.24 -18.82 39.63
N GLN A 23 0.13 -20.12 39.35
CA GLN A 23 0.17 -20.67 37.99
C GLN A 23 -0.95 -20.08 37.12
N ALA A 24 -2.19 -20.10 37.60
CA ALA A 24 -3.33 -19.55 36.88
C ALA A 24 -3.21 -18.04 36.62
N ARG A 25 -2.55 -17.28 37.50
CA ARG A 25 -2.26 -15.86 37.27
C ARG A 25 -1.20 -15.68 36.18
N ALA A 26 -0.10 -16.43 36.26
CA ALA A 26 0.97 -16.37 35.27
C ALA A 26 0.47 -16.74 33.86
N GLU A 27 -0.32 -17.82 33.75
CA GLU A 27 -0.92 -18.24 32.48
C GLU A 27 -1.87 -17.18 31.90
N ARG A 28 -2.68 -16.55 32.76
CA ARG A 28 -3.58 -15.47 32.36
C ARG A 28 -2.79 -14.26 31.86
N ASP A 29 -1.78 -13.84 32.60
CA ASP A 29 -0.97 -12.68 32.23
C ASP A 29 -0.25 -12.95 30.90
N HIS A 30 0.31 -14.14 30.73
CA HIS A 30 0.86 -14.58 29.46
C HIS A 30 -0.18 -14.52 28.33
N ALA A 31 -1.36 -15.10 28.51
CA ALA A 31 -2.43 -15.07 27.51
C ALA A 31 -2.87 -13.64 27.14
N ILE A 32 -2.95 -12.73 28.12
CA ILE A 32 -3.26 -11.32 27.90
C ILE A 32 -2.16 -10.66 27.05
N THR A 33 -0.89 -10.86 27.41
CA THR A 33 0.24 -10.28 26.66
C THR A 33 0.30 -10.79 25.22
N THR A 34 0.18 -12.10 25.00
CA THR A 34 0.18 -12.69 23.65
C THR A 34 -0.99 -12.17 22.82
N LYS A 35 -2.20 -12.07 23.41
CA LYS A 35 -3.37 -11.55 22.69
C LYS A 35 -3.18 -10.08 22.29
N ALA A 36 -2.63 -9.26 23.19
CA ALA A 36 -2.32 -7.86 22.91
C ALA A 36 -1.27 -7.74 21.79
N GLU A 37 -0.22 -8.55 21.82
CA GLU A 37 0.82 -8.58 20.80
C GLU A 37 0.29 -9.00 19.42
N ILE A 38 -0.56 -10.03 19.37
CA ILE A 38 -1.24 -10.46 18.14
C ILE A 38 -2.12 -9.33 17.60
N GLY A 39 -2.88 -8.65 18.46
CA GLY A 39 -3.69 -7.49 18.08
C GLY A 39 -2.85 -6.40 17.44
N SER A 40 -1.80 -5.96 18.13
CA SER A 40 -0.88 -4.93 17.64
C SER A 40 -0.22 -5.31 16.31
N ARG A 41 0.22 -6.57 16.16
CA ARG A 41 0.81 -7.07 14.90
C ARG A 41 -0.19 -7.05 13.74
N ARG A 42 -1.44 -7.43 14.00
CA ARG A 42 -2.52 -7.39 12.99
C ARG A 42 -2.85 -5.96 12.57
N GLU A 43 -2.93 -5.04 13.53
CA GLU A 43 -3.15 -3.62 13.27
C GLU A 43 -2.02 -3.02 12.42
N ALA A 44 -0.76 -3.27 12.81
CA ALA A 44 0.41 -2.83 12.05
C ALA A 44 0.39 -3.37 10.61
N THR A 45 0.02 -4.64 10.43
CA THR A 45 -0.11 -5.26 9.10
C THR A 45 -1.22 -4.59 8.28
N ALA A 46 -2.41 -4.40 8.88
CA ALA A 46 -3.54 -3.74 8.22
C ALA A 46 -3.19 -2.31 7.78
N MET A 47 -2.49 -1.56 8.64
CA MET A 47 -2.03 -0.21 8.33
C MET A 47 -0.98 -0.20 7.21
N ALA A 48 -0.03 -1.14 7.22
CA ALA A 48 0.95 -1.28 6.16
C ALA A 48 0.27 -1.58 4.81
N THR A 49 -0.69 -2.51 4.79
CA THR A 49 -1.49 -2.83 3.60
C THR A 49 -2.29 -1.63 3.12
N ALA A 50 -2.99 -0.93 4.02
CA ALA A 50 -3.74 0.27 3.68
C ALA A 50 -2.83 1.38 3.14
N SER A 51 -1.65 1.59 3.73
CA SER A 51 -0.68 2.55 3.23
C SER A 51 -0.15 2.17 1.85
N LYS A 52 0.09 0.88 1.59
CA LYS A 52 0.52 0.40 0.27
C LYS A 52 -0.53 0.72 -0.78
N PHE A 53 -1.78 0.32 -0.55
CA PHE A 53 -2.87 0.59 -1.50
C PHE A 53 -3.15 2.07 -1.69
N LYS A 54 -3.03 2.88 -0.63
CA LYS A 54 -3.14 4.35 -0.75
C LYS A 54 -2.08 4.90 -1.71
N ARG A 55 -0.81 4.50 -1.55
CA ARG A 55 0.28 4.96 -2.44
C ARG A 55 0.06 4.51 -3.88
N GLU A 56 -0.32 3.26 -4.09
CA GLU A 56 -0.64 2.74 -5.42
C GLU A 56 -1.81 3.50 -6.07
N ASN A 57 -2.85 3.82 -5.31
CA ASN A 57 -3.99 4.57 -5.80
C ASN A 57 -3.60 5.99 -6.24
N GLU A 58 -2.78 6.69 -5.44
CA GLU A 58 -2.31 8.03 -5.77
C GLU A 58 -1.37 8.01 -7.00
N ASP A 59 -0.47 7.04 -7.11
CA ASP A 59 0.38 6.86 -8.31
C ASP A 59 -0.46 6.59 -9.57
N LEU A 60 -1.49 5.74 -9.47
CA LEU A 60 -2.42 5.47 -10.56
C LEU A 60 -3.25 6.71 -10.94
N LYS A 61 -3.73 7.49 -9.97
CA LYS A 61 -4.44 8.75 -10.21
C LYS A 61 -3.55 9.74 -10.94
N GLN A 62 -2.27 9.87 -10.54
CA GLN A 62 -1.32 10.73 -11.22
C GLN A 62 -1.12 10.27 -12.67
N LYS A 63 -0.83 8.99 -12.90
CA LYS A 63 -0.67 8.44 -14.25
C LYS A 63 -1.91 8.62 -15.12
N LEU A 64 -3.10 8.48 -14.53
CA LEU A 64 -4.36 8.70 -15.22
C LEU A 64 -4.55 10.19 -15.56
N GLY A 65 -4.28 11.09 -14.62
CA GLY A 65 -4.32 12.53 -14.85
C GLY A 65 -3.35 12.97 -15.94
N GLU A 66 -2.12 12.43 -15.93
CA GLU A 66 -1.13 12.62 -16.99
C GLU A 66 -1.65 12.10 -18.33
N SER A 67 -2.28 10.92 -18.38
CA SER A 67 -2.86 10.37 -19.62
C SER A 67 -4.10 11.12 -20.12
N ILE A 68 -4.85 11.80 -19.25
CA ILE A 68 -6.01 12.63 -19.61
C ILE A 68 -5.55 13.99 -20.16
N SER A 69 -4.48 14.53 -19.57
CA SER A 69 -3.96 15.85 -19.88
C SER A 69 -2.96 15.82 -21.02
N PHE A 70 -2.26 14.71 -21.25
CA PHE A 70 -1.26 14.57 -22.30
C PHE A 70 -1.50 13.37 -23.19
N ALA A 71 -1.29 13.54 -24.50
CA ALA A 71 -1.37 12.46 -25.47
C ALA A 71 -0.22 12.52 -26.48
N ALA A 72 0.33 11.35 -26.80
CA ALA A 72 1.27 11.21 -27.91
C ALA A 72 0.49 10.92 -29.21
N VAL A 73 0.91 11.55 -30.32
CA VAL A 73 0.33 11.34 -31.66
C VAL A 73 0.31 9.85 -32.04
N ALA A 74 1.38 9.15 -31.67
CA ALA A 74 1.48 7.70 -31.85
C ALA A 74 0.37 6.92 -31.14
N SER A 75 0.08 7.25 -29.88
CA SER A 75 -0.99 6.62 -29.11
C SER A 75 -2.37 6.90 -29.71
N ILE A 76 -2.57 8.11 -30.24
CA ILE A 76 -3.80 8.52 -30.93
C ILE A 76 -3.99 7.68 -32.20
N ASN A 77 -2.95 7.56 -33.02
CA ASN A 77 -2.96 6.73 -34.22
C ASN A 77 -3.36 5.28 -33.92
N THR A 78 -2.76 4.68 -32.90
CA THR A 78 -3.09 3.31 -32.50
C THR A 78 -4.55 3.17 -32.05
N LYS A 79 -5.04 4.09 -31.21
CA LYS A 79 -6.41 4.04 -30.66
C LYS A 79 -7.47 4.30 -31.74
N LEU A 80 -7.26 5.32 -32.58
CA LEU A 80 -8.22 5.71 -33.62
C LEU A 80 -8.04 4.95 -34.92
N LYS A 81 -7.01 4.09 -35.02
CA LYS A 81 -6.59 3.42 -36.27
C LYS A 81 -6.40 4.42 -37.41
N THR A 82 -5.77 5.55 -37.10
CA THR A 82 -5.43 6.64 -38.02
C THR A 82 -3.92 6.74 -38.20
N ASN A 83 -3.46 7.53 -39.17
CA ASN A 83 -2.05 7.67 -39.53
C ASN A 83 -1.62 9.14 -39.58
N PHE A 84 -1.76 9.87 -38.47
CA PHE A 84 -1.08 11.16 -38.31
C PHE A 84 0.44 10.96 -38.36
N GLY A 85 1.12 11.81 -39.11
CA GLY A 85 2.56 11.66 -39.37
C GLY A 85 3.41 12.59 -38.51
N ASN A 86 4.66 12.73 -38.94
CA ASN A 86 5.64 13.62 -38.31
C ASN A 86 5.31 15.11 -38.47
N LYS A 87 4.36 15.48 -39.34
CA LYS A 87 4.00 16.89 -39.57
C LYS A 87 3.13 17.41 -38.42
N GLU A 88 2.16 16.61 -38.02
CA GLU A 88 1.21 16.89 -36.94
C GLU A 88 1.95 17.02 -35.60
N GLY A 89 2.88 16.11 -35.30
CA GLY A 89 3.73 16.26 -34.11
C GLY A 89 4.61 17.52 -34.14
N ARG A 90 5.08 17.96 -35.32
CA ARG A 90 5.84 19.21 -35.45
C ARG A 90 4.96 20.45 -35.25
N LEU A 91 3.72 20.42 -35.74
CA LEU A 91 2.73 21.48 -35.53
C LEU A 91 2.38 21.61 -34.04
N LEU A 92 2.07 20.50 -33.37
CA LEU A 92 1.79 20.47 -31.93
C LEU A 92 3.00 20.96 -31.11
N SER A 93 4.21 20.58 -31.50
CA SER A 93 5.43 21.10 -30.87
C SER A 93 5.61 22.61 -31.04
N LYS A 94 5.23 23.14 -32.21
CA LYS A 94 5.29 24.59 -32.48
C LYS A 94 4.25 25.32 -31.64
N TYR A 95 2.99 24.89 -31.72
CA TYR A 95 1.87 25.46 -30.96
C TYR A 95 2.15 25.43 -29.45
N SER A 96 2.61 24.30 -28.93
CA SER A 96 2.93 24.18 -27.49
C SER A 96 4.00 25.19 -27.06
N ARG A 97 5.03 25.44 -27.88
CA ARG A 97 6.06 26.44 -27.55
C ARG A 97 5.54 27.88 -27.64
N GLU A 98 4.71 28.17 -28.63
CA GLU A 98 4.10 29.51 -28.81
C GLU A 98 3.13 29.85 -27.68
N HIS A 99 2.42 28.85 -27.15
CA HIS A 99 1.45 29.00 -26.07
C HIS A 99 2.00 28.64 -24.68
N HIS A 100 3.32 28.45 -24.54
CA HIS A 100 3.99 28.09 -23.29
C HIS A 100 3.42 26.82 -22.61
N LEU A 101 2.91 25.87 -23.39
CA LEU A 101 2.44 24.58 -22.93
C LEU A 101 3.62 23.61 -22.76
N GLU A 102 3.54 22.79 -21.73
CA GLU A 102 4.54 21.75 -21.47
C GLU A 102 4.48 20.65 -22.54
N ILE A 103 5.65 20.16 -22.96
CA ILE A 103 5.77 18.97 -23.82
C ILE A 103 6.47 17.90 -23.00
N LYS A 104 5.80 16.78 -22.76
CA LYS A 104 6.34 15.65 -22.00
C LYS A 104 6.86 14.55 -22.92
N LYS A 105 7.64 13.65 -22.36
CA LYS A 105 8.02 12.39 -23.02
C LYS A 105 7.10 11.28 -22.52
N ALA A 106 6.62 10.47 -23.44
CA ALA A 106 5.78 9.32 -23.15
C ALA A 106 6.33 8.07 -23.85
N THR A 107 6.31 6.96 -23.15
CA THR A 107 6.61 5.64 -23.72
C THR A 107 5.35 5.07 -24.33
N VAL A 108 5.40 4.74 -25.62
CA VAL A 108 4.27 4.14 -26.35
C VAL A 108 4.64 2.73 -26.77
N GLN A 109 3.85 1.75 -26.36
CA GLN A 109 4.10 0.34 -26.71
C GLN A 109 3.98 0.12 -28.21
N GLY A 110 4.89 -0.69 -28.78
CA GLY A 110 4.87 -1.05 -30.20
C GLY A 110 5.50 -0.02 -31.15
N GLN A 111 6.12 1.05 -30.65
CA GLN A 111 6.89 1.99 -31.47
C GLN A 111 8.38 1.67 -31.52
N ARG A 112 9.03 2.10 -32.61
CA ARG A 112 10.48 1.95 -32.84
C ARG A 112 11.34 2.76 -31.86
N PHE A 113 10.80 3.84 -31.29
CA PHE A 113 11.49 4.71 -30.35
C PHE A 113 10.99 4.45 -28.93
N SER A 114 11.90 4.43 -27.95
CA SER A 114 11.59 4.18 -26.54
C SER A 114 10.74 5.29 -25.91
N GLU A 115 10.85 6.52 -26.43
CA GLU A 115 10.12 7.70 -25.96
C GLU A 115 9.72 8.59 -27.13
N VAL A 116 8.48 9.08 -27.09
CA VAL A 116 7.94 10.07 -28.04
C VAL A 116 7.37 11.26 -27.29
N ASN A 117 7.25 12.40 -27.96
CA ASN A 117 6.62 13.57 -27.37
C ASN A 117 5.12 13.31 -27.13
N SER A 118 4.64 13.71 -25.95
CA SER A 118 3.25 13.88 -25.63
C SER A 118 2.94 15.36 -25.43
N TYR A 119 1.78 15.77 -25.90
CA TYR A 119 1.35 17.17 -25.92
C TYR A 119 0.16 17.35 -25.00
N HIS A 120 0.04 18.53 -24.40
CA HIS A 120 -1.09 18.86 -23.56
C HIS A 120 -2.40 18.81 -24.37
N ARG A 121 -3.51 18.51 -23.72
CA ARG A 121 -4.87 18.51 -24.29
C ARG A 121 -5.22 19.82 -24.99
N ASP A 122 -4.68 20.92 -24.49
CA ASP A 122 -4.98 22.26 -24.97
C ASP A 122 -4.09 22.69 -26.16
N ALA A 123 -3.21 21.80 -26.63
CA ALA A 123 -2.39 21.98 -27.83
C ALA A 123 -3.10 21.46 -29.09
#